data_AF-A0A0Q5E0I9-F1
#
_entry.id   AF-A0A0Q5E0I9-F1
#
_cell.length_a   1.000
_cell.length_b   1.000
_cell.length_c   1.000
_cell.angle_alpha   90.00
_cell.angle_beta   90.00
_cell.angle_gamma   90.00
#
_symmetry.space_group_name_H-M   'P 1'
#
loop_
_entity.id
_entity.type
_entity.pdbx_description
1 polymer ?
#
loop_
_entity_poly.entity_id
_entity_poly.type
_entity_poly.pdbx_seq_one_letter_code
_entity_poly.pdbx_strand_id
1 'polypeptide(L)'
;MSRRLSLAALLACTLGSAAAATLPSNLMLPDPELAAHGIVERWTLTIKLESDDLKAIAPCRQVLTERGFAPVLSKMASSSQPQLHFKIEGSKEYPQATTEADDALAAVQQARCKTAVNWVVVARQLPR
;
A
#
# COMPACT_ATOMS: atom_id res chain seq x y z
N MET A 1 12.21 54.45 37.98
CA MET A 1 11.52 53.20 38.37
C MET A 1 10.41 53.02 37.34
N SER A 2 10.39 52.02 36.46
CA SER A 2 10.36 50.59 36.75
C SER A 2 10.87 49.80 35.54
N ARG A 3 11.73 48.82 35.80
CA ARG A 3 12.29 47.88 34.81
C ARG A 3 11.89 46.48 35.27
N ARG A 4 11.59 45.59 34.31
CA ARG A 4 11.45 44.11 34.38
C ARG A 4 10.01 43.58 34.32
N LEU A 5 9.64 43.09 33.13
CA LEU A 5 8.82 41.89 32.89
C LEU A 5 9.82 40.86 32.32
N SER A 6 10.18 39.73 32.94
CA SER A 6 9.39 38.52 33.26
C SER A 6 8.63 37.98 32.04
N LEU A 7 8.69 36.72 31.63
CA LEU A 7 9.30 35.50 32.15
C LEU A 7 9.21 34.44 31.02
N ALA A 8 10.20 33.54 30.94
CA ALA A 8 10.13 32.16 30.47
C ALA A 8 9.30 31.81 29.21
N ALA A 9 9.98 31.73 28.06
CA ALA A 9 9.58 30.87 26.96
C ALA A 9 10.41 29.58 27.02
N LEU A 10 9.80 28.45 27.37
CA LEU A 10 10.36 27.13 27.06
C LEU A 10 9.20 26.18 26.80
N LEU A 11 9.02 25.92 25.50
CA LEU A 11 8.24 24.83 24.95
C LEU A 11 8.80 23.50 25.44
N ALA A 12 7.92 22.62 25.91
CA ALA A 12 8.20 21.19 25.93
C ALA A 12 6.94 20.45 25.49
N CYS A 13 6.94 20.09 24.22
CA CYS A 13 5.98 19.21 23.57
C CYS A 13 5.87 17.88 24.33
N THR A 14 4.67 17.55 24.78
CA THR A 14 4.30 16.16 25.10
C THR A 14 2.93 15.86 24.52
N LEU A 15 2.84 15.83 23.18
CA LEU A 15 1.78 15.10 22.49
C LEU A 15 2.14 13.60 22.50
N GLY A 16 2.06 13.01 23.69
CA GLY A 16 2.22 11.58 23.91
C GLY A 16 0.86 10.90 23.82
N SER A 17 0.52 10.46 22.61
CA SER A 17 -0.39 9.35 22.24
C SER A 17 -1.03 9.71 20.91
N ALA A 18 -0.26 9.55 19.83
CA ALA A 18 -0.85 9.22 18.55
C ALA A 18 -1.50 7.84 18.71
N ALA A 19 -2.73 7.81 19.22
CA ALA A 19 -3.67 6.86 18.68
C ALA A 19 -3.71 7.20 17.19
N ALA A 20 -2.95 6.45 16.39
CA ALA A 20 -3.25 6.33 14.99
C ALA A 20 -4.69 5.81 14.98
N ALA A 21 -5.65 6.72 14.93
CA ALA A 21 -6.90 6.46 14.27
C ALA A 21 -6.46 6.02 12.88
N THR A 22 -6.30 4.70 12.73
CA THR A 22 -6.10 4.04 11.46
C THR A 22 -7.28 4.51 10.64
N LEU A 23 -7.05 5.54 9.82
CA LEU A 23 -7.98 5.93 8.79
C LEU A 23 -8.34 4.61 8.08
N PRO A 24 -9.64 4.30 7.94
CA PRO A 24 -10.02 3.01 7.39
C PRO A 24 -9.39 2.88 6.01
N SER A 25 -8.55 1.86 5.84
CA SER A 25 -8.08 1.47 4.51
C SER A 25 -9.31 1.14 3.69
N ASN A 26 -9.46 1.73 2.51
CA ASN A 26 -10.57 1.39 1.63
C ASN A 26 -10.33 0.05 0.94
N LEU A 27 -9.07 -0.40 0.90
CA LEU A 27 -8.65 -1.69 0.36
C LEU A 27 -8.70 -2.84 1.37
N MET A 28 -8.42 -2.56 2.65
CA MET A 28 -8.32 -3.56 3.71
C MET A 28 -9.29 -3.23 4.84
N LEU A 29 -10.55 -3.61 4.65
CA LEU A 29 -11.60 -3.44 5.65
C LEU A 29 -11.72 -4.73 6.47
N PRO A 30 -11.34 -4.73 7.76
CA PRO A 30 -11.50 -5.90 8.61
C PRO A 30 -12.96 -6.31 8.73
N ASP A 31 -13.20 -7.62 8.80
CA ASP A 31 -14.53 -8.13 9.10
C ASP A 31 -14.93 -7.72 10.53
N PRO A 32 -16.06 -7.00 10.73
CA PRO A 32 -16.47 -6.52 12.04
C PRO A 32 -16.73 -7.65 13.04
N GLU A 33 -17.20 -8.82 12.61
CA GLU A 33 -17.41 -9.97 13.50
C GLU A 33 -16.06 -10.54 13.95
N LEU A 34 -15.11 -10.71 13.03
CA LEU A 34 -13.77 -11.21 13.36
C LEU A 34 -13.03 -10.24 14.29
N ALA A 35 -13.13 -8.93 14.02
CA ALA A 35 -12.56 -7.89 14.86
C ALA A 35 -13.16 -7.88 16.27
N ALA A 36 -14.48 -8.05 16.39
CA ALA A 36 -15.17 -8.16 17.68
C ALA A 36 -14.70 -9.38 18.49
N HIS A 37 -14.30 -10.46 17.82
CA HIS A 37 -13.74 -11.66 18.44
C HIS A 37 -12.21 -11.63 18.62
N GLY A 38 -11.55 -10.50 18.36
CA GLY A 38 -10.11 -10.32 18.50
C GLY A 38 -9.29 -11.20 17.55
N ILE A 39 -9.87 -11.63 16.42
CA ILE A 39 -9.18 -12.43 15.40
C ILE A 39 -8.36 -11.47 14.53
N VAL A 40 -7.05 -11.72 14.45
CA VAL A 40 -6.13 -10.92 13.64
C VAL A 40 -6.08 -11.49 12.23
N GLU A 41 -6.32 -10.62 11.24
CA GLU A 41 -6.21 -10.94 9.82
C GLU A 41 -4.88 -10.43 9.25
N ARG A 42 -4.17 -11.29 8.52
CA ARG A 42 -3.09 -10.86 7.63
C ARG A 42 -3.64 -10.53 6.26
N TRP A 43 -3.12 -9.47 5.67
CA TRP A 43 -3.58 -8.97 4.40
C TRP A 43 -2.46 -9.08 3.37
N THR A 44 -2.79 -9.50 2.16
CA THR A 44 -1.86 -9.49 1.03
C THR A 44 -2.45 -8.65 -0.08
N LEU A 45 -1.76 -7.58 -0.47
CA LEU A 45 -2.07 -6.83 -1.68
C LEU A 45 -1.16 -7.32 -2.80
N THR A 46 -1.76 -7.78 -3.90
CA THR A 46 -1.05 -8.14 -5.13
C THR A 46 -1.44 -7.18 -6.23
N ILE A 47 -0.45 -6.57 -6.89
CA ILE A 47 -0.64 -5.69 -8.03
C ILE A 47 -0.02 -6.36 -9.26
N LYS A 48 -0.83 -6.44 -10.33
CA LYS A 48 -0.49 -7.02 -11.63
C LYS A 48 -0.59 -5.93 -12.69
N LEU A 49 0.45 -5.84 -13.50
CA LEU A 49 0.58 -4.85 -14.56
C LEU A 49 0.86 -5.58 -15.86
N GLU A 50 0.12 -5.27 -16.91
CA GLU A 50 0.29 -5.91 -18.23
C GLU A 50 0.46 -4.85 -19.33
N SER A 51 1.42 -5.10 -20.22
CA SER A 51 1.81 -4.16 -21.28
C SER A 51 2.47 -4.87 -22.45
N ASP A 52 2.20 -4.41 -23.66
CA ASP A 52 2.94 -4.85 -24.85
C ASP A 52 4.33 -4.18 -24.97
N ASP A 53 4.53 -3.05 -24.27
CA ASP A 53 5.80 -2.30 -24.25
C ASP A 53 6.46 -2.35 -22.85
N LEU A 54 7.70 -2.85 -22.83
CA LEU A 54 8.54 -2.91 -21.63
C LEU A 54 8.90 -1.52 -21.08
N LYS A 55 9.06 -0.52 -21.95
CA LYS A 55 9.37 0.85 -21.52
C LYS A 55 8.16 1.51 -20.85
N ALA A 56 6.95 1.19 -21.32
CA ALA A 56 5.70 1.70 -20.76
C ALA A 56 5.41 1.20 -19.33
N ILE A 57 5.87 -0.01 -18.98
CA ILE A 57 5.63 -0.64 -17.67
C ILE A 57 6.75 -0.36 -16.65
N ALA A 58 7.91 0.12 -17.09
CA ALA A 58 9.08 0.35 -16.24
C ALA A 58 8.86 1.34 -15.08
N PRO A 59 8.13 2.47 -15.23
CA PRO A 59 7.90 3.39 -14.12
C PRO A 59 7.09 2.74 -12.98
N CYS A 60 6.06 1.95 -13.32
CA CYS A 60 5.26 1.25 -12.31
C CYS A 60 6.05 0.15 -11.62
N ARG A 61 6.95 -0.53 -12.33
CA ARG A 61 7.90 -1.46 -11.71
C ARG A 61 8.73 -0.77 -10.65
N GLN A 62 9.24 0.43 -10.95
CA GLN A 62 10.06 1.19 -10.00
C GLN A 62 9.26 1.56 -8.76
N VAL A 63 8.05 2.09 -8.91
CA VAL A 63 7.15 2.40 -7.79
C VAL A 63 6.89 1.15 -6.93
N LEU A 64 6.61 0.00 -7.54
CA LEU A 64 6.42 -1.26 -6.81
C LEU A 64 7.66 -1.66 -6.00
N THR A 65 8.85 -1.53 -6.58
CA THR A 65 10.12 -1.81 -5.88
C THR A 65 10.32 -0.86 -4.70
N GLU A 66 10.14 0.44 -4.90
CA GLU A 66 10.29 1.47 -3.85
C GLU A 66 9.29 1.28 -2.70
N ARG A 67 8.10 0.74 -2.99
CA ARG A 67 7.08 0.41 -1.99
C ARG A 67 7.26 -0.98 -1.37
N GLY A 68 8.26 -1.75 -1.79
CA GLY A 68 8.61 -3.04 -1.19
C GLY A 68 7.81 -4.24 -1.69
N PHE A 69 7.21 -4.19 -2.88
CA PHE A 69 6.41 -5.29 -3.47
C PHE A 69 7.24 -6.36 -4.20
N ALA A 70 8.58 -6.21 -4.25
CA ALA A 70 9.50 -7.12 -4.92
C ALA A 70 9.02 -7.60 -6.32
N PRO A 71 8.75 -6.69 -7.25
CA PRO A 71 8.05 -7.01 -8.50
C PRO A 71 8.85 -7.95 -9.41
N VAL A 72 8.19 -9.02 -9.88
CA VAL A 72 8.74 -9.98 -10.83
C VAL A 72 8.27 -9.63 -12.24
N LEU A 73 9.22 -9.44 -13.16
CA LEU A 73 8.95 -9.26 -14.58
C LEU A 73 8.93 -10.63 -15.28
N SER A 74 7.86 -10.90 -16.00
CA SER A 74 7.69 -12.08 -16.83
C SER A 74 7.18 -11.70 -18.22
N LYS A 75 7.38 -12.60 -19.18
CA LYS A 75 6.84 -12.48 -20.54
C LYS A 75 5.86 -13.61 -20.74
N MET A 76 4.64 -13.32 -21.16
CA MET A 76 3.59 -14.32 -21.28
C MET A 76 2.66 -14.06 -22.46
N ALA A 77 1.89 -15.08 -22.79
CA ALA A 77 0.75 -15.02 -23.68
C ALA A 77 -0.39 -15.77 -22.98
N SER A 78 -1.61 -15.27 -23.11
CA SER A 78 -2.80 -15.86 -22.50
C SER A 78 -3.82 -16.21 -23.58
N SER A 79 -4.83 -17.02 -23.24
CA SER A 79 -5.92 -17.31 -24.18
C SER A 79 -6.73 -16.05 -24.54
N SER A 80 -6.82 -15.08 -23.61
CA SER A 80 -7.48 -13.78 -23.83
C SER A 80 -6.60 -12.78 -24.58
N GLN A 81 -5.27 -12.90 -24.47
CA GLN A 81 -4.30 -12.09 -25.20
C GLN A 81 -3.18 -13.00 -25.74
N PRO A 82 -3.39 -13.61 -26.93
CA PRO A 82 -2.46 -14.60 -27.48
C PRO A 82 -1.15 -13.99 -27.96
N GLN A 83 -1.07 -12.67 -28.09
CA GLN A 83 0.17 -11.97 -28.39
C GLN A 83 1.06 -11.91 -27.16
N LEU A 84 2.36 -12.06 -27.38
CA LEU A 84 3.38 -12.07 -26.36
C LEU A 84 3.52 -10.67 -25.73
N HIS A 85 3.17 -10.56 -24.45
CA HIS A 85 3.18 -9.30 -23.69
C HIS A 85 4.02 -9.44 -22.42
N PHE A 86 4.31 -8.31 -21.79
CA PHE A 86 5.02 -8.24 -20.52
C PHE A 86 4.04 -8.16 -19.36
N LYS A 87 4.32 -8.94 -18.33
CA LYS A 87 3.58 -8.89 -17.07
C LYS A 87 4.54 -8.61 -15.92
N ILE A 88 4.16 -7.66 -15.06
CA ILE A 88 4.80 -7.43 -13.77
C ILE A 88 3.82 -7.78 -12.68
N GLU A 89 4.27 -8.58 -11.72
CA GLU A 89 3.51 -8.94 -10.53
C GLU A 89 4.33 -8.64 -9.29
N GLY A 90 3.76 -7.88 -8.37
CA GLY A 90 4.36 -7.60 -7.06
C GLY A 90 3.33 -7.82 -5.96
N SER A 91 3.77 -8.39 -4.85
CA SER A 91 2.91 -8.69 -3.70
C SER A 91 3.56 -8.20 -2.42
N LYS A 92 2.74 -7.64 -1.52
CA LYS A 92 3.19 -7.24 -0.19
C LYS A 92 2.19 -7.71 0.85
N GLU A 93 2.73 -8.31 1.91
CA GLU A 93 1.96 -8.71 3.07
C GLU A 93 1.95 -7.61 4.13
N TYR A 94 0.82 -7.47 4.79
CA TYR A 94 0.57 -6.54 5.86
C TYR A 94 0.02 -7.29 7.06
N PRO A 95 0.57 -7.07 8.27
CA PRO A 95 0.15 -7.78 9.47
C PRO A 95 -1.23 -7.33 9.97
N GLN A 96 -1.72 -6.18 9.51
CA GLN A 96 -3.02 -5.58 9.84
C GLN A 96 -3.45 -4.66 8.70
N ALA A 97 -4.73 -4.29 8.67
CA ALA A 97 -5.25 -3.28 7.76
C ALA A 97 -4.49 -1.95 7.89
N THR A 98 -4.12 -1.34 6.76
CA THR A 98 -3.29 -0.12 6.74
C THR A 98 -3.56 0.72 5.50
N THR A 99 -3.50 2.04 5.63
CA THR A 99 -3.59 2.98 4.50
C THR A 99 -2.38 2.92 3.59
N GLU A 100 -1.27 2.31 4.03
CA GLU A 100 -0.08 2.13 3.20
C GLU A 100 -0.39 1.35 1.91
N ALA A 101 -1.33 0.41 1.97
CA ALA A 101 -1.80 -0.34 0.81
C ALA A 101 -2.54 0.57 -0.19
N ASP A 102 -3.41 1.45 0.30
CA ASP A 102 -4.12 2.46 -0.50
C ASP A 102 -3.13 3.42 -1.16
N ASP A 103 -2.16 3.93 -0.39
CA ASP A 103 -1.13 4.85 -0.85
C ASP A 103 -0.24 4.21 -1.91
N ALA A 104 0.05 2.91 -1.79
CA ALA A 104 0.84 2.16 -2.77
C ALA A 104 0.09 2.01 -4.08
N LEU A 105 -1.19 1.62 -4.02
CA LEU A 105 -2.03 1.50 -5.21
C LEU A 105 -2.22 2.86 -5.90
N ALA A 106 -2.49 3.92 -5.12
CA ALA A 106 -2.62 5.28 -5.62
C ALA A 106 -1.35 5.75 -6.34
N ALA A 107 -0.16 5.47 -5.78
CA ALA A 107 1.10 5.82 -6.41
C ALA A 107 1.33 5.08 -7.74
N VAL A 108 0.97 3.80 -7.82
CA VAL A 108 1.04 3.03 -9.08
C VAL A 108 0.09 3.63 -10.13
N GLN A 109 -1.12 4.01 -9.73
CA GLN A 109 -2.08 4.66 -10.64
C GLN A 109 -1.60 6.05 -11.09
N GLN A 110 -1.00 6.83 -10.19
CA GLN A 110 -0.46 8.15 -10.48
C GLN A 110 0.82 8.12 -11.32
N ALA A 111 1.55 7.01 -11.36
CA ALA A 111 2.69 6.82 -12.24
C ALA A 111 2.31 6.83 -13.73
N ARG A 112 1.00 6.76 -14.06
CA ARG A 112 0.45 6.86 -15.43
C ARG A 112 1.15 5.95 -16.44
N CYS A 113 1.54 4.75 -16.00
CA CYS A 113 2.08 3.74 -16.90
C CYS A 113 1.02 3.39 -17.94
N LYS A 114 1.42 3.31 -19.21
CA LYS A 114 0.50 2.97 -20.32
C LYS A 114 0.19 1.47 -20.32
N THR A 115 -0.38 0.99 -19.23
CA THR A 115 -0.52 -0.44 -18.92
C THR A 115 -1.85 -0.70 -18.23
N ALA A 116 -2.40 -1.90 -18.38
CA ALA A 116 -3.53 -2.31 -17.56
C ALA A 116 -3.04 -2.58 -16.13
N VAL A 117 -3.68 -1.94 -15.14
CA VAL A 117 -3.39 -2.13 -13.71
C VAL A 117 -4.52 -2.95 -13.11
N ASN A 118 -4.21 -4.18 -12.69
CA ASN A 118 -5.11 -5.06 -11.97
C ASN A 118 -4.57 -5.27 -10.56
N TRP A 119 -5.43 -5.35 -9.56
CA TRP A 119 -5.00 -5.61 -8.18
C TRP A 119 -6.00 -6.51 -7.46
N VAL A 120 -5.52 -7.20 -6.44
CA VAL A 120 -6.35 -8.03 -5.56
C VAL A 120 -5.85 -7.92 -4.14
N VAL A 121 -6.78 -7.82 -3.20
CA VAL A 121 -6.53 -7.88 -1.76
C VAL A 121 -7.10 -9.19 -1.24
N VAL A 122 -6.31 -9.90 -0.45
CA VAL A 122 -6.73 -11.14 0.21
C VAL A 122 -6.50 -11.01 1.70
N ALA A 123 -7.54 -11.25 2.49
CA ALA A 123 -7.45 -11.43 3.94
C ALA A 123 -7.26 -12.91 4.26
N ARG A 124 -6.37 -13.22 5.21
CA ARG A 124 -6.20 -14.55 5.78
C ARG A 124 -6.25 -14.45 7.30
N GLN A 125 -7.18 -15.18 7.90
CA GLN A 125 -7.23 -15.37 9.34
C GLN A 125 -5.97 -16.10 9.82
N LEU A 126 -5.37 -15.61 10.90
CA LEU A 126 -4.32 -16.35 11.58
C LEU A 126 -4.93 -17.36 12.55
N PRO A 127 -4.50 -18.64 12.53
CA PRO A 127 -4.85 -19.56 13.60
C PRO A 127 -4.34 -19.01 14.93
N ARG A 128 -5.17 -19.10 15.98
CA ARG A 128 -4.84 -18.69 17.35
C ARG A 128 -3.72 -19.54 17.95
#